data_AF-A0A7K4NZE3-F1
#
_entry.id   AF-A0A7K4NZE3-F1
#
_cell.length_a   1.000
_cell.length_b   1.000
_cell.length_c   1.000
_cell.angle_alpha   90.00
_cell.angle_beta   90.00
_cell.angle_gamma   90.00
#
_symmetry.space_group_name_H-M   'P 1'
#
loop_
_entity.id
_entity.type
_entity.pdbx_description
1 polymer ?
#
loop_
_entity_poly.entity_id
_entity_poly.type
_entity_poly.pdbx_seq_one_letter_code
_entity_poly.pdbx_strand_id
1 'polypeptide(L)'
;MNQNIINARVTFRNSPIHILEKFTIKDVENAYEQFKKHSGLDECVIIQTCNRIELFGKSKTYDLDKIKKTWASLTGLEEEIFNENLEFVENKEALHHLLKLTSGLDSMVLGEEQILGQIKNSITSARKIKASGQHLNTLFDKAIRIGTRIRNSSGIGRGGISVGSIAVKLAEENIDELKTKKILLIGTGEVSTLVAKSLQRRGYAFDVASRTIQRSHAFCETMGGIPIKFEKVLLGFENYNVLFVATTAPYFLVTHERIIDAMKDKNKGMMILDLSNPRTVEEKVATISGVKLMNLDQIAEMVEKNMNARLNKVKTIENIINEEVSVLEASMKRLDAEPLVKDVFKSIEYLREKELQKALQMLGEKDEKKIKIIEELTKAVVESIVSTPMNNIRKASEQGRPEVVEIASKLFDYKKQNQVD
;
A
#
# COMPACT_ATOMS: atom_id res chain seq x y z
N MET A 1 16.92 18.76 -15.94
CA MET A 1 16.10 17.78 -16.68
C MET A 1 15.40 16.97 -15.63
N ASN A 2 14.08 17.13 -15.53
CA ASN A 2 13.31 16.61 -14.40
C ASN A 2 13.20 15.09 -14.51
N GLN A 3 13.50 14.41 -13.41
CA GLN A 3 13.21 12.99 -13.26
C GLN A 3 11.71 12.85 -13.00
N ASN A 4 11.02 12.02 -13.78
CA ASN A 4 9.60 11.79 -13.58
C ASN A 4 9.39 10.65 -12.58
N ILE A 5 8.48 10.87 -11.64
CA ILE A 5 7.94 9.81 -10.79
C ILE A 5 6.59 9.42 -11.38
N ILE A 6 6.35 8.14 -11.61
CA ILE A 6 5.11 7.64 -12.19
C ILE A 6 4.47 6.60 -11.28
N ASN A 7 3.16 6.47 -11.36
CA ASN A 7 2.39 5.40 -10.74
C ASN A 7 1.40 4.85 -11.77
N ALA A 8 1.53 3.56 -12.09
CA ALA A 8 0.58 2.81 -12.89
C ALA A 8 -0.12 1.78 -11.99
N ARG A 9 -1.45 1.74 -11.96
CA ARG A 9 -2.19 0.94 -10.98
C ARG A 9 -3.48 0.34 -11.51
N VAL A 10 -3.83 -0.82 -10.98
CA VAL A 10 -5.15 -1.44 -11.07
C VAL A 10 -5.64 -1.68 -9.64
N THR A 11 -6.84 -1.23 -9.32
CA THR A 11 -7.35 -1.23 -7.93
C THR A 11 -8.80 -1.71 -7.87
N PHE A 12 -9.28 -1.98 -6.65
CA PHE A 12 -10.68 -2.37 -6.44
C PHE A 12 -11.69 -1.28 -6.83
N ARG A 13 -11.24 -0.04 -7.06
CA ARG A 13 -12.11 1.09 -7.46
C ARG A 13 -12.49 1.04 -8.93
N ASN A 14 -11.57 0.57 -9.78
CA ASN A 14 -11.73 0.58 -11.22
C ASN A 14 -11.87 -0.84 -11.81
N SER A 15 -11.54 -1.88 -11.04
CA SER A 15 -11.68 -3.27 -11.48
C SER A 15 -12.27 -4.17 -10.39
N PRO A 16 -13.22 -5.07 -10.73
CA PRO A 16 -13.69 -6.11 -9.82
C PRO A 16 -12.55 -7.01 -9.31
N ILE A 17 -12.68 -7.58 -8.11
CA ILE A 17 -11.63 -8.42 -7.48
C ILE A 17 -11.18 -9.60 -8.36
N HIS A 18 -12.12 -10.27 -9.04
CA HIS A 18 -11.79 -11.38 -9.94
C HIS A 18 -11.01 -10.96 -11.19
N ILE A 19 -11.06 -9.68 -11.55
CA ILE A 19 -10.23 -9.08 -12.60
C ILE A 19 -8.86 -8.70 -12.03
N LEU A 20 -8.81 -8.09 -10.83
CA LEU A 20 -7.56 -7.76 -10.14
C LEU A 20 -6.63 -8.96 -9.95
N GLU A 21 -7.18 -10.12 -9.60
CA GLU A 21 -6.41 -11.35 -9.43
C GLU A 21 -5.62 -11.70 -10.70
N LYS A 22 -6.18 -11.43 -11.89
CA LYS A 22 -5.52 -11.68 -13.18
C LYS A 22 -4.31 -10.78 -13.41
N PHE A 23 -4.31 -9.56 -12.86
CA PHE A 23 -3.18 -8.62 -12.96
C PHE A 23 -2.03 -8.95 -11.99
N THR A 24 -2.24 -9.93 -11.10
CA THR A 24 -1.27 -10.30 -10.06
C THR A 24 -0.02 -10.89 -10.70
N ILE A 25 1.12 -10.29 -10.36
CA ILE A 25 2.43 -10.76 -10.79
C ILE A 25 2.85 -11.91 -9.88
N LYS A 26 3.02 -13.11 -10.45
CA LYS A 26 3.42 -14.32 -9.70
C LYS A 26 4.88 -14.25 -9.24
N ASP A 27 5.77 -13.87 -10.15
CA ASP A 27 7.21 -13.71 -9.88
C ASP A 27 7.57 -12.23 -9.81
N VAL A 28 7.45 -11.66 -8.61
CA VAL A 28 7.71 -10.24 -8.37
C VAL A 28 9.19 -9.91 -8.51
N GLU A 29 10.10 -10.85 -8.18
CA GLU A 29 11.55 -10.63 -8.31
C GLU A 29 11.95 -10.48 -9.78
N ASN A 30 11.50 -11.40 -10.65
CA ASN A 30 11.71 -11.27 -12.10
C ASN A 30 11.02 -10.03 -12.67
N ALA A 31 9.82 -9.67 -12.20
CA ALA A 31 9.11 -8.51 -12.69
C ALA A 31 9.89 -7.20 -12.53
N TYR A 32 10.59 -7.03 -11.41
CA TYR A 32 11.47 -5.87 -11.24
C TYR A 32 12.54 -5.77 -12.32
N GLU A 33 13.17 -6.88 -12.69
CA GLU A 33 14.14 -6.89 -13.80
C GLU A 33 13.50 -6.57 -15.14
N GLN A 34 12.33 -7.17 -15.43
CA GLN A 34 11.63 -6.96 -16.70
C GLN A 34 11.21 -5.50 -16.86
N PHE A 35 10.68 -4.87 -15.81
CA PHE A 35 10.35 -3.44 -15.85
C PHE A 35 11.59 -2.58 -16.10
N LYS A 36 12.71 -2.83 -15.40
CA LYS A 36 13.92 -2.04 -15.63
C LYS A 36 14.48 -2.20 -17.05
N LYS A 37 14.44 -3.41 -17.62
CA LYS A 37 14.97 -3.71 -18.95
C LYS A 37 14.06 -3.21 -20.08
N HIS A 38 12.75 -3.35 -19.95
CA HIS A 38 11.82 -3.20 -21.08
C HIS A 38 10.87 -2.00 -20.98
N SER A 39 10.69 -1.39 -19.81
CA SER A 39 9.74 -0.28 -19.62
C SER A 39 10.36 1.12 -19.55
N GLY A 40 11.69 1.22 -19.65
CA GLY A 40 12.41 2.51 -19.57
C GLY A 40 12.44 3.12 -18.16
N LEU A 41 12.15 2.32 -17.13
CA LEU A 41 12.23 2.74 -15.73
C LEU A 41 13.65 2.52 -15.18
N ASP A 42 14.22 3.57 -14.59
CA ASP A 42 15.53 3.49 -13.92
C ASP A 42 15.41 2.82 -12.54
N GLU A 43 14.30 3.11 -11.85
CA GLU A 43 13.96 2.55 -10.54
C GLU A 43 12.48 2.14 -10.54
N CYS A 44 12.13 1.06 -9.85
CA CYS A 44 10.73 0.66 -9.68
C CYS A 44 10.44 0.00 -8.33
N VAL A 45 9.19 0.15 -7.86
CA VAL A 45 8.63 -0.47 -6.65
C VAL A 45 7.24 -1.00 -6.97
N ILE A 46 7.02 -2.30 -6.76
CA ILE A 46 5.73 -2.95 -6.97
C ILE A 46 5.03 -3.11 -5.62
N ILE A 47 3.81 -2.58 -5.51
CA ILE A 47 2.90 -2.77 -4.37
C ILE A 47 1.80 -3.70 -4.83
N GLN A 48 1.77 -4.92 -4.29
CA GLN A 48 0.78 -5.92 -4.64
C GLN A 48 0.06 -6.42 -3.37
N THR A 49 -1.26 -6.34 -3.39
CA THR A 49 -2.14 -6.75 -2.29
C THR A 49 -3.41 -7.39 -2.88
N CYS A 50 -4.30 -7.89 -2.03
CA CYS A 50 -5.59 -8.41 -2.49
C CYS A 50 -6.51 -7.36 -3.15
N ASN A 51 -6.23 -6.05 -2.98
CA ASN A 51 -7.13 -4.96 -3.40
C ASN A 51 -6.51 -4.03 -4.45
N ARG A 52 -5.22 -4.20 -4.77
CA ARG A 52 -4.49 -3.34 -5.70
C ARG A 52 -3.19 -3.98 -6.14
N ILE A 53 -2.80 -3.69 -7.36
CA ILE A 53 -1.44 -3.86 -7.86
C ILE A 53 -1.00 -2.53 -8.45
N GLU A 54 0.12 -2.01 -7.96
CA GLU A 54 0.65 -0.70 -8.36
C GLU A 54 2.14 -0.77 -8.64
N LEU A 55 2.55 -0.17 -9.75
CA LEU A 55 3.93 0.05 -10.13
C LEU A 55 4.27 1.53 -9.93
N PHE A 56 5.11 1.81 -8.95
CA PHE A 56 5.80 3.09 -8.86
C PHE A 56 7.10 3.02 -9.64
N GLY A 57 7.34 4.00 -10.51
CA GLY A 57 8.54 4.07 -11.34
C GLY A 57 9.21 5.42 -11.26
N LYS A 58 10.52 5.44 -11.50
CA LYS A 58 11.28 6.65 -11.78
C LYS A 58 11.89 6.53 -13.16
N SER A 59 11.75 7.58 -13.98
CA SER A 59 12.34 7.60 -15.33
C SER A 59 12.61 9.02 -15.82
N LYS A 60 13.65 9.21 -16.62
CA LYS A 60 13.85 10.45 -17.38
C LYS A 60 12.80 10.61 -18.49
N THR A 61 12.51 9.51 -19.19
CA THR A 61 11.56 9.41 -20.30
C THR A 61 10.87 8.06 -20.20
N TYR A 62 9.59 8.07 -19.90
CA TYR A 62 8.79 6.84 -19.81
C TYR A 62 7.91 6.69 -21.05
N ASP A 63 7.53 5.44 -21.31
CA ASP A 63 6.60 5.06 -22.36
C ASP A 63 5.55 4.16 -21.72
N LEU A 64 4.32 4.68 -21.61
CA LEU A 64 3.22 3.98 -20.97
C LEU A 64 2.90 2.66 -21.68
N ASP A 65 3.05 2.60 -23.01
CA ASP A 65 2.77 1.38 -23.77
C ASP A 65 3.82 0.32 -23.49
N LYS A 66 5.09 0.70 -23.28
CA LYS A 66 6.12 -0.25 -22.82
C LYS A 66 5.85 -0.78 -21.42
N ILE A 67 5.35 0.07 -20.50
CA ILE A 67 4.94 -0.36 -19.17
C ILE A 67 3.79 -1.38 -19.28
N LYS A 68 2.75 -1.07 -20.06
CA LYS A 68 1.61 -1.97 -20.31
C LYS A 68 2.07 -3.30 -20.92
N LYS A 69 2.88 -3.26 -21.98
CA LYS A 69 3.46 -4.45 -22.63
C LYS A 69 4.23 -5.34 -21.68
N THR A 70 5.08 -4.72 -20.86
CA THR A 70 5.88 -5.46 -19.87
C THR A 70 4.97 -6.13 -18.84
N TRP A 71 3.97 -5.42 -18.34
CA TRP A 71 3.03 -5.95 -17.36
C TRP A 71 2.12 -7.05 -17.96
N ALA A 72 1.64 -6.85 -19.19
CA ALA A 72 0.89 -7.85 -19.96
C ALA A 72 1.69 -9.15 -20.13
N SER A 73 2.96 -9.04 -20.53
CA SER A 73 3.87 -10.18 -20.66
C SER A 73 4.10 -10.92 -19.34
N LEU A 74 4.23 -10.21 -18.22
CA LEU A 74 4.41 -10.79 -16.89
C LEU A 74 3.18 -11.52 -16.35
N THR A 75 1.98 -11.11 -16.78
CA THR A 75 0.69 -11.64 -16.31
C THR A 75 0.05 -12.62 -17.28
N GLY A 76 0.50 -12.64 -18.54
CA GLY A 76 -0.12 -13.42 -19.62
C GLY A 76 -1.46 -12.83 -20.08
N LEU A 77 -1.67 -11.53 -19.89
CA LEU A 77 -2.88 -10.81 -20.28
C LEU A 77 -2.70 -10.12 -21.63
N GLU A 78 -3.82 -9.88 -22.31
CA GLU A 78 -3.88 -9.02 -23.50
C GLU A 78 -3.71 -7.54 -23.11
N GLU A 79 -3.05 -6.76 -23.96
CA GLU A 79 -2.76 -5.34 -23.70
C GLU A 79 -4.04 -4.50 -23.59
N GLU A 80 -5.09 -4.88 -24.32
CA GLU A 80 -6.39 -4.22 -24.35
C GLU A 80 -7.02 -4.12 -22.96
N ILE A 81 -6.85 -5.16 -22.14
CA ILE A 81 -7.41 -5.20 -20.77
C ILE A 81 -6.78 -4.08 -19.91
N PHE A 82 -5.52 -3.71 -20.16
CA PHE A 82 -4.87 -2.60 -19.46
C PHE A 82 -5.42 -1.24 -19.89
N ASN A 83 -5.89 -1.09 -21.13
CA ASN A 83 -6.48 0.19 -21.57
C ASN A 83 -7.77 0.53 -20.81
N GLU A 84 -8.53 -0.49 -20.41
CA GLU A 84 -9.79 -0.33 -19.68
C GLU A 84 -9.60 -0.23 -18.16
N ASN A 85 -8.53 -0.82 -17.62
CA ASN A 85 -8.39 -1.05 -16.18
C ASN A 85 -7.17 -0.37 -15.54
N LEU A 86 -6.20 0.11 -16.33
CA LEU A 86 -4.99 0.73 -15.78
C LEU A 86 -5.19 2.25 -15.61
N GLU A 87 -5.06 2.71 -14.37
CA GLU A 87 -4.90 4.13 -14.07
C GLU A 87 -3.43 4.51 -14.10
N PHE A 88 -3.14 5.72 -14.59
CA PHE A 88 -1.79 6.26 -14.66
C PHE A 88 -1.75 7.70 -14.15
N VAL A 89 -0.81 7.99 -13.25
CA VAL A 89 -0.56 9.36 -12.75
C VAL A 89 0.94 9.62 -12.66
N GLU A 90 1.33 10.88 -12.70
CA GLU A 90 2.72 11.32 -12.70
C GLU A 90 3.01 12.41 -11.66
N ASN A 91 4.29 12.52 -11.32
CA ASN A 91 4.89 13.56 -10.52
C ASN A 91 4.08 13.83 -9.25
N LYS A 92 3.57 15.07 -9.09
CA LYS A 92 2.83 15.50 -7.92
C LYS A 92 1.66 14.57 -7.58
N GLU A 93 0.94 14.07 -8.57
CA GLU A 93 -0.21 13.18 -8.37
C GLU A 93 0.24 11.78 -7.90
N ALA A 94 1.39 11.29 -8.38
CA ALA A 94 1.98 10.05 -7.88
C ALA A 94 2.44 10.19 -6.41
N LEU A 95 3.03 11.35 -6.04
CA LEU A 95 3.40 11.64 -4.65
C LEU A 95 2.17 11.74 -3.75
N HIS A 96 1.14 12.45 -4.21
CA HIS A 96 -0.15 12.60 -3.52
C HIS A 96 -0.80 11.24 -3.28
N HIS A 97 -0.86 10.39 -4.31
CA HIS A 97 -1.38 9.03 -4.19
C HIS A 97 -0.63 8.19 -3.15
N LEU A 98 0.70 8.22 -3.17
CA LEU A 98 1.51 7.49 -2.18
C LEU A 98 1.24 7.99 -0.74
N LEU A 99 1.02 9.29 -0.55
CA LEU A 99 0.62 9.84 0.75
C LEU A 99 -0.81 9.42 1.16
N LYS A 100 -1.76 9.33 0.22
CA LYS A 100 -3.10 8.75 0.51
C LYS A 100 -3.02 7.27 0.90
N LEU A 101 -2.16 6.50 0.25
CA LEU A 101 -1.92 5.09 0.57
C LEU A 101 -1.30 4.92 1.96
N THR A 102 -0.19 5.60 2.22
CA THR A 102 0.55 5.49 3.49
C THR A 102 -0.25 6.01 4.69
N SER A 103 -1.10 7.02 4.50
CA SER A 103 -2.07 7.49 5.51
C SER A 103 -3.27 6.57 5.70
N GLY A 104 -3.53 5.64 4.78
CA GLY A 104 -4.67 4.72 4.82
C GLY A 104 -5.98 5.31 4.33
N LEU A 105 -5.97 6.49 3.69
CA LEU A 105 -7.16 7.07 3.06
C LEU A 105 -7.56 6.34 1.79
N ASP A 106 -6.60 5.80 1.05
CA ASP A 106 -6.89 4.97 -0.12
C ASP A 106 -6.79 3.49 0.23
N SER A 107 -7.79 2.99 0.96
CA SER A 107 -7.91 1.58 1.34
C SER A 107 -9.39 1.18 1.34
N MET A 108 -9.68 -0.06 0.93
CA MET A 108 -11.03 -0.63 0.93
C MET A 108 -11.69 -0.51 2.32
N VAL A 109 -10.89 -0.70 3.37
CA VAL A 109 -11.24 -0.28 4.73
C VAL A 109 -10.39 0.95 5.05
N LEU A 110 -11.04 2.11 5.18
CA LEU A 110 -10.36 3.34 5.57
C LEU A 110 -9.53 3.10 6.84
N GLY A 111 -8.28 3.58 6.83
CA GLY A 111 -7.35 3.50 7.95
C GLY A 111 -6.78 2.12 8.28
N GLU A 112 -6.98 1.09 7.45
CA GLU A 112 -6.40 -0.24 7.67
C GLU A 112 -4.87 -0.17 7.87
N GLU A 113 -4.32 -0.83 8.88
CA GLU A 113 -2.88 -0.83 9.18
C GLU A 113 -2.05 -1.68 8.22
N GLN A 114 -2.68 -2.68 7.59
CA GLN A 114 -2.01 -3.66 6.74
C GLN A 114 -1.31 -3.02 5.52
N ILE A 115 -1.91 -1.99 4.90
CA ILE A 115 -1.34 -1.33 3.71
C ILE A 115 0.01 -0.66 4.00
N LEU A 116 0.18 -0.05 5.17
CA LEU A 116 1.46 0.59 5.53
C LEU A 116 2.57 -0.46 5.70
N GLY A 117 2.24 -1.60 6.30
CA GLY A 117 3.16 -2.75 6.39
C GLY A 117 3.52 -3.31 5.02
N GLN A 118 2.54 -3.45 4.13
CA GLN A 118 2.77 -3.92 2.76
C GLN A 118 3.66 -2.96 1.96
N ILE A 119 3.45 -1.65 2.07
CA ILE A 119 4.31 -0.62 1.44
C ILE A 119 5.75 -0.74 1.95
N LYS A 120 5.94 -0.89 3.27
CA LYS A 120 7.27 -1.10 3.88
C LYS A 120 7.96 -2.35 3.34
N ASN A 121 7.21 -3.43 3.19
CA ASN A 121 7.75 -4.68 2.64
C ASN A 121 8.12 -4.52 1.16
N SER A 122 7.26 -3.91 0.35
CA SER A 122 7.50 -3.66 -1.08
C SER A 122 8.78 -2.85 -1.34
N ILE A 123 8.98 -1.74 -0.61
CA ILE A 123 10.22 -0.96 -0.77
C ILE A 123 11.44 -1.72 -0.26
N THR A 124 11.30 -2.52 0.80
CA THR A 124 12.41 -3.34 1.33
C THR A 124 12.83 -4.41 0.32
N SER A 125 11.88 -5.09 -0.31
CA SER A 125 12.15 -6.07 -1.38
C SER A 125 12.81 -5.41 -2.59
N ALA A 126 12.28 -4.28 -3.06
CA ALA A 126 12.86 -3.54 -4.18
C ALA A 126 14.31 -3.11 -3.90
N ARG A 127 14.63 -2.70 -2.66
CA ARG A 127 16.00 -2.36 -2.23
C ARG A 127 16.93 -3.56 -2.27
N LYS A 128 16.49 -4.71 -1.76
CA LYS A 128 17.30 -5.93 -1.65
C LYS A 128 17.87 -6.35 -3.01
N ILE A 129 17.08 -6.24 -4.06
CA ILE A 129 17.48 -6.61 -5.42
C ILE A 129 17.93 -5.40 -6.28
N LYS A 130 18.10 -4.22 -5.67
CA LYS A 130 18.50 -2.98 -6.36
C LYS A 130 17.57 -2.56 -7.50
N ALA A 131 16.27 -2.87 -7.36
CA ALA A 131 15.24 -2.40 -8.25
C ALA A 131 14.85 -0.95 -7.96
N SER A 132 14.88 -0.54 -6.69
CA SER A 132 14.78 0.87 -6.29
C SER A 132 16.16 1.51 -6.14
N GLY A 133 16.23 2.83 -6.33
CA GLY A 133 17.44 3.64 -6.16
C GLY A 133 17.21 4.81 -5.22
N GLN A 134 18.08 5.83 -5.29
CA GLN A 134 18.06 6.96 -4.35
C GLN A 134 16.71 7.70 -4.35
N HIS A 135 16.03 7.79 -5.50
CA HIS A 135 14.78 8.55 -5.62
C HIS A 135 13.63 7.81 -4.95
N LEU A 136 13.32 6.60 -5.38
CA LEU A 136 12.21 5.82 -4.82
C LEU A 136 12.49 5.43 -3.36
N ASN A 137 13.76 5.21 -2.97
CA ASN A 137 14.08 4.98 -1.55
C ASN A 137 13.71 6.20 -0.69
N THR A 138 14.14 7.39 -1.09
CA THR A 138 13.87 8.63 -0.35
C THR A 138 12.37 8.94 -0.34
N LEU A 139 11.69 8.76 -1.47
CA LEU A 139 10.25 8.97 -1.61
C LEU A 139 9.47 8.08 -0.63
N PHE A 140 9.70 6.77 -0.67
CA PHE A 140 8.97 5.83 0.17
C PHE A 140 9.27 6.02 1.65
N ASP A 141 10.53 6.26 2.05
CA ASP A 141 10.87 6.50 3.46
C ASP A 141 10.17 7.75 4.02
N LYS A 142 10.19 8.85 3.25
CA LYS A 142 9.49 10.08 3.65
C LYS A 142 7.98 9.88 3.68
N ALA A 143 7.40 9.24 2.66
CA ALA A 143 5.96 8.97 2.62
C ALA A 143 5.51 8.07 3.78
N ILE A 144 6.26 7.02 4.10
CA ILE A 144 5.99 6.15 5.26
C ILE A 144 6.02 6.94 6.57
N ARG A 145 7.01 7.83 6.75
CA ARG A 145 7.13 8.68 7.95
C ARG A 145 5.95 9.65 8.06
N ILE A 146 5.61 10.34 6.97
CA ILE A 146 4.48 11.28 6.90
C ILE A 146 3.16 10.54 7.18
N GLY A 147 2.90 9.43 6.48
CA GLY A 147 1.70 8.62 6.65
C GLY A 147 1.56 8.06 8.07
N THR A 148 2.66 7.63 8.70
CA THR A 148 2.67 7.18 10.11
C THR A 148 2.27 8.32 11.05
N ARG A 149 2.84 9.52 10.86
CA ARG A 149 2.50 10.69 11.67
C ARG A 149 1.03 11.09 11.50
N ILE A 150 0.53 11.14 10.27
CA ILE A 150 -0.87 11.43 9.95
C ILE A 150 -1.80 10.42 10.65
N ARG A 151 -1.47 9.12 10.59
CA ARG A 151 -2.26 8.07 11.25
C ARG A 151 -2.34 8.27 12.76
N ASN A 152 -1.20 8.58 13.38
CA ASN A 152 -1.09 8.77 14.82
C ASN A 152 -1.83 10.01 15.29
N SER A 153 -1.74 11.14 14.57
CA SER A 153 -2.37 12.41 14.96
C SER A 153 -3.88 12.44 14.66
N SER A 154 -4.31 11.87 13.53
CA SER A 154 -5.73 11.87 13.15
C SER A 154 -6.56 10.79 13.84
N GLY A 155 -5.90 9.75 14.36
CA GLY A 155 -6.56 8.54 14.84
C GLY A 155 -7.32 7.79 13.74
N ILE A 156 -7.04 8.06 12.46
CA ILE A 156 -7.69 7.34 11.34
C ILE A 156 -7.39 5.84 11.39
N GLY A 157 -6.30 5.39 12.02
CA GLY A 157 -6.02 3.96 12.22
C GLY A 157 -6.80 3.30 13.35
N ARG A 158 -7.43 4.07 14.25
CA ARG A 158 -8.16 3.52 15.40
C ARG A 158 -9.50 2.96 14.94
N GLY A 159 -9.59 1.63 14.84
CA GLY A 159 -10.81 0.93 14.45
C GLY A 159 -11.06 0.98 12.94
N GLY A 160 -10.43 0.08 12.19
CA GLY A 160 -10.80 -0.21 10.80
C GLY A 160 -12.21 -0.75 10.75
N ILE A 161 -13.18 0.14 10.55
CA ILE A 161 -14.61 -0.16 10.57
C ILE A 161 -15.02 -0.52 9.14
N SER A 162 -15.06 -1.82 8.85
CA SER A 162 -15.80 -2.40 7.73
C SER A 162 -17.11 -3.01 8.23
N VAL A 163 -18.07 -3.20 7.33
CA VAL A 163 -19.32 -3.94 7.61
C VAL A 163 -19.02 -5.28 8.30
N GLY A 164 -18.04 -6.05 7.78
CA GLY A 164 -17.63 -7.31 8.39
C GLY A 164 -17.01 -7.17 9.78
N SER A 165 -16.22 -6.11 10.01
CA SER A 165 -15.63 -5.86 11.34
C SER A 165 -16.66 -5.44 12.39
N ILE A 166 -17.67 -4.63 12.01
CA ILE A 166 -18.78 -4.26 12.88
C ILE A 166 -19.63 -5.49 13.16
N ALA A 167 -19.94 -6.28 12.14
CA ALA A 167 -20.71 -7.51 12.31
C ALA A 167 -20.06 -8.42 13.38
N VAL A 168 -18.75 -8.63 13.30
CA VAL A 168 -18.02 -9.43 14.32
C VAL A 168 -18.00 -8.76 15.69
N LYS A 169 -17.86 -7.43 15.74
CA LYS A 169 -17.94 -6.67 16.99
C LYS A 169 -19.32 -6.79 17.66
N LEU A 170 -20.39 -6.70 16.87
CA LEU A 170 -21.76 -6.86 17.34
C LEU A 170 -21.98 -8.28 17.88
N ALA A 171 -21.44 -9.31 17.23
CA ALA A 171 -21.48 -10.66 17.75
C ALA A 171 -20.78 -10.76 19.12
N GLU A 172 -19.63 -10.12 19.29
CA GLU A 172 -18.86 -10.11 20.54
C GLU A 172 -19.59 -9.35 21.67
N GLU A 173 -20.26 -8.24 21.36
CA GLU A 173 -21.01 -7.44 22.34
C GLU A 173 -22.32 -8.11 22.79
N ASN A 174 -22.86 -9.04 21.99
CA ASN A 174 -24.16 -9.67 22.24
C ASN A 174 -24.07 -11.14 22.67
N ILE A 175 -22.87 -11.73 22.65
CA ILE A 175 -22.67 -13.14 22.98
C ILE A 175 -21.55 -13.29 23.98
N ASP A 176 -21.92 -13.79 25.16
CA ASP A 176 -20.97 -14.11 26.22
C ASP A 176 -19.98 -15.19 25.77
N GLU A 177 -18.69 -14.93 26.00
CA GLU A 177 -17.59 -15.83 25.68
C GLU A 177 -17.62 -16.36 24.23
N LEU A 178 -17.68 -15.45 23.24
CA LEU A 178 -17.73 -15.80 21.82
C LEU A 178 -16.64 -16.81 21.39
N LYS A 179 -15.48 -16.85 22.06
CA LYS A 179 -14.39 -17.82 21.80
C LYS A 179 -14.82 -19.29 21.99
N THR A 180 -15.82 -19.54 22.81
CA THR A 180 -16.34 -20.90 23.09
C THR A 180 -17.46 -21.31 22.14
N LYS A 181 -17.90 -20.41 21.27
CA LYS A 181 -19.08 -20.59 20.42
C LYS A 181 -18.70 -21.08 19.04
N LYS A 182 -19.61 -21.83 18.43
CA LYS A 182 -19.46 -22.28 17.03
C LYS A 182 -19.96 -21.18 16.10
N ILE A 183 -19.06 -20.69 15.23
CA ILE A 183 -19.32 -19.60 14.27
C ILE A 183 -19.35 -20.19 12.87
N LEU A 184 -20.34 -19.79 12.07
CA LEU A 184 -20.47 -20.14 10.67
C LEU A 184 -20.43 -18.88 9.80
N LEU A 185 -19.63 -18.91 8.74
CA LEU A 185 -19.61 -17.93 7.67
C LEU A 185 -20.12 -18.56 6.37
N ILE A 186 -21.27 -18.11 5.89
CA ILE A 186 -21.84 -18.55 4.61
C ILE A 186 -21.48 -17.53 3.54
N GLY A 187 -20.70 -17.96 2.55
CA GLY A 187 -20.21 -17.14 1.45
C GLY A 187 -18.69 -16.95 1.45
N THR A 188 -18.17 -16.57 0.29
CA THR A 188 -16.73 -16.41 0.03
C THR A 188 -16.45 -15.13 -0.76
N GLY A 189 -17.34 -14.13 -0.65
CA GLY A 189 -17.23 -12.85 -1.35
C GLY A 189 -16.43 -11.82 -0.56
N GLU A 190 -16.40 -10.58 -1.05
CA GLU A 190 -15.69 -9.46 -0.43
C GLU A 190 -16.12 -9.22 1.04
N VAL A 191 -17.43 -9.23 1.31
CA VAL A 191 -17.94 -9.05 2.67
C VAL A 191 -17.55 -10.23 3.56
N SER A 192 -17.58 -11.46 3.04
CA SER A 192 -17.09 -12.66 3.74
C SER A 192 -15.60 -12.53 4.08
N THR A 193 -14.78 -12.01 3.17
CA THR A 193 -13.34 -11.73 3.38
C THR A 193 -13.13 -10.77 4.56
N LEU A 194 -13.95 -9.72 4.65
CA LEU A 194 -13.87 -8.74 5.75
C LEU A 194 -14.27 -9.35 7.11
N VAL A 195 -15.30 -10.20 7.13
CA VAL A 195 -15.71 -10.95 8.33
C VAL A 195 -14.60 -11.91 8.76
N ALA A 196 -14.09 -12.73 7.85
CA ALA A 196 -13.04 -13.71 8.12
C ALA A 196 -11.77 -13.05 8.66
N LYS A 197 -11.30 -11.95 8.04
CA LYS A 197 -10.17 -11.14 8.55
C LYS A 197 -10.39 -10.68 9.99
N SER A 198 -11.60 -10.22 10.31
CA SER A 198 -11.94 -9.75 11.65
C SER A 198 -11.97 -10.90 12.67
N LEU A 199 -12.54 -12.05 12.31
CA LEU A 199 -12.55 -13.25 13.15
C LEU A 199 -11.14 -13.77 13.43
N GLN A 200 -10.30 -13.90 12.40
CA GLN A 200 -8.90 -14.33 12.51
C GLN A 200 -8.09 -13.41 13.43
N ARG A 201 -8.19 -12.09 13.23
CA ARG A 201 -7.46 -11.10 14.04
C ARG A 201 -7.81 -11.18 15.53
N ARG A 202 -9.04 -11.59 15.84
CA ARG A 202 -9.56 -11.74 17.22
C ARG A 202 -9.36 -13.17 17.77
N GLY A 203 -8.84 -14.09 16.96
CA GLY A 203 -8.57 -15.47 17.34
C GLY A 203 -9.83 -16.33 17.49
N TYR A 204 -10.87 -16.05 16.72
CA TYR A 204 -12.10 -16.86 16.70
C TYR A 204 -12.01 -17.96 15.64
N ALA A 205 -12.34 -19.19 16.02
CA ALA A 205 -12.52 -20.29 15.08
C ALA A 205 -13.88 -20.19 14.37
N PHE A 206 -13.93 -20.50 13.08
CA PHE A 206 -15.16 -20.46 12.30
C PHE A 206 -15.14 -21.47 11.15
N ASP A 207 -16.32 -21.97 10.83
CA ASP A 207 -16.58 -22.78 9.65
C ASP A 207 -16.97 -21.89 8.47
N VAL A 208 -16.60 -22.28 7.25
CA VAL A 208 -16.94 -21.57 6.02
C VAL A 208 -17.69 -22.50 5.09
N ALA A 209 -18.81 -22.02 4.54
CA ALA A 209 -19.57 -22.77 3.56
C ALA A 209 -19.97 -21.92 2.36
N SER A 210 -19.87 -22.51 1.17
CA SER A 210 -20.36 -21.97 -0.10
C SER A 210 -20.92 -23.09 -0.95
N ARG A 211 -21.88 -22.78 -1.84
CA ARG A 211 -22.52 -23.78 -2.74
C ARG A 211 -21.52 -24.68 -3.47
N THR A 212 -20.40 -24.12 -3.89
CA THR A 212 -19.29 -24.86 -4.48
C THR A 212 -18.24 -25.10 -3.41
N ILE A 213 -18.01 -26.35 -2.99
CA ILE A 213 -17.08 -26.67 -1.90
C ILE A 213 -15.64 -26.21 -2.21
N GLN A 214 -15.22 -26.25 -3.48
CA GLN A 214 -13.90 -25.78 -3.91
C GLN A 214 -13.68 -24.29 -3.60
N ARG A 215 -14.73 -23.47 -3.64
CA ARG A 215 -14.64 -22.06 -3.24
C ARG A 215 -14.39 -21.90 -1.75
N SER A 216 -15.02 -22.74 -0.92
CA SER A 216 -14.77 -22.74 0.52
C SER A 216 -13.32 -23.15 0.83
N HIS A 217 -12.79 -24.16 0.13
CA HIS A 217 -11.38 -24.56 0.27
C HIS A 217 -10.43 -23.41 -0.09
N ALA A 218 -10.53 -22.86 -1.30
CA ALA A 218 -9.65 -21.78 -1.75
C ALA A 218 -9.75 -20.54 -0.83
N PHE A 219 -10.97 -20.22 -0.36
CA PHE A 219 -11.17 -19.14 0.60
C PHE A 219 -10.47 -19.43 1.94
N CYS A 220 -10.62 -20.63 2.50
CA CYS A 220 -10.00 -21.00 3.78
C CYS A 220 -8.48 -21.09 3.72
N GLU A 221 -7.91 -21.49 2.58
CA GLU A 221 -6.46 -21.47 2.36
C GLU A 221 -5.87 -20.06 2.51
N THR A 222 -6.61 -19.04 2.07
CA THR A 222 -6.16 -17.64 2.10
C THR A 222 -6.56 -16.92 3.39
N MET A 223 -7.76 -17.19 3.89
CA MET A 223 -8.43 -16.41 4.94
C MET A 223 -8.53 -17.13 6.28
N GLY A 224 -8.13 -18.41 6.34
CA GLY A 224 -8.35 -19.30 7.48
C GLY A 224 -9.81 -19.75 7.62
N GLY A 225 -10.08 -20.49 8.69
CA GLY A 225 -11.36 -21.17 8.91
C GLY A 225 -11.36 -22.61 8.40
N ILE A 226 -12.47 -23.32 8.60
CA ILE A 226 -12.62 -24.74 8.22
C ILE A 226 -13.69 -24.86 7.13
N PRO A 227 -13.38 -25.39 5.94
CA PRO A 227 -14.38 -25.55 4.89
C PRO A 227 -15.36 -26.69 5.22
N ILE A 228 -16.66 -26.41 5.12
CA ILE A 228 -17.74 -27.38 5.35
C ILE A 228 -18.65 -27.46 4.13
N LYS A 229 -19.15 -28.66 3.83
CA LYS A 229 -20.13 -28.90 2.75
C LYS A 229 -21.40 -28.10 2.99
N PHE A 230 -21.85 -27.39 1.96
CA PHE A 230 -23.00 -26.50 2.03
C PHE A 230 -24.28 -27.24 2.44
N GLU A 231 -24.47 -28.45 1.93
CA GLU A 231 -25.63 -29.29 2.24
C GLU A 231 -25.66 -29.68 3.72
N LYS A 232 -24.48 -29.94 4.32
CA LYS A 232 -24.35 -30.26 5.74
C LYS A 232 -24.73 -29.07 6.62
N VAL A 233 -24.38 -27.86 6.19
CA VAL A 233 -24.74 -26.63 6.90
C VAL A 233 -26.25 -26.40 6.89
N LEU A 234 -26.91 -26.58 5.74
CA LEU A 234 -28.36 -26.35 5.61
C LEU A 234 -29.20 -27.29 6.48
N LEU A 235 -28.67 -28.47 6.80
CA LEU A 235 -29.30 -29.47 7.66
C LEU A 235 -28.87 -29.37 9.14
N GLY A 236 -27.94 -28.47 9.46
CA GLY A 236 -27.19 -28.52 10.72
C GLY A 236 -27.04 -27.17 11.43
N PHE A 237 -28.01 -26.25 11.28
CA PHE A 237 -27.93 -24.91 11.88
C PHE A 237 -27.91 -24.92 13.41
N GLU A 238 -28.45 -25.95 14.05
CA GLU A 238 -28.46 -26.14 15.51
C GLU A 238 -27.05 -26.16 16.10
N ASN A 239 -26.06 -26.58 15.30
CA ASN A 239 -24.65 -26.66 15.68
C ASN A 239 -23.98 -25.29 15.83
N TYR A 240 -24.57 -24.20 15.34
CA TYR A 240 -23.92 -22.89 15.27
C TYR A 240 -24.59 -21.87 16.16
N ASN A 241 -23.82 -21.08 16.90
CA ASN A 241 -24.34 -19.99 17.73
C ASN A 241 -24.37 -18.66 16.98
N VAL A 242 -23.46 -18.46 16.03
CA VAL A 242 -23.35 -17.23 15.24
C VAL A 242 -23.27 -17.57 13.78
N LEU A 243 -24.15 -16.95 12.99
CA LEU A 243 -24.17 -17.09 11.54
C LEU A 243 -23.87 -15.73 10.93
N PHE A 244 -22.81 -15.65 10.14
CA PHE A 244 -22.57 -14.56 9.20
C PHE A 244 -22.98 -15.03 7.82
N VAL A 245 -23.98 -14.40 7.22
CA VAL A 245 -24.48 -14.77 5.90
C VAL A 245 -24.13 -13.66 4.94
N ALA A 246 -23.23 -13.91 4.00
CA ALA A 246 -22.70 -12.91 3.08
C ALA A 246 -22.62 -13.51 1.67
N THR A 247 -23.77 -13.57 0.99
CA THR A 247 -23.89 -14.18 -0.33
C THR A 247 -24.64 -13.30 -1.31
N THR A 248 -24.65 -13.69 -2.59
CA THR A 248 -25.44 -13.05 -3.66
C THR A 248 -26.59 -13.95 -4.12
N ALA A 249 -27.06 -14.84 -3.25
CA ALA A 249 -28.15 -15.75 -3.59
C ALA A 249 -29.43 -14.97 -3.89
N PRO A 250 -30.16 -15.27 -4.97
CA PRO A 250 -31.44 -14.60 -5.27
C PRO A 250 -32.62 -15.21 -4.49
N TYR A 251 -32.35 -15.96 -3.41
CA TYR A 251 -33.34 -16.69 -2.62
C TYR A 251 -32.88 -16.80 -1.17
N PHE A 252 -33.84 -17.04 -0.26
CA PHE A 252 -33.56 -17.24 1.16
C PHE A 252 -32.84 -18.57 1.40
N LEU A 253 -31.63 -18.48 1.94
CA LEU A 253 -30.81 -19.62 2.38
C LEU A 253 -31.20 -20.06 3.78
N VAL A 254 -31.44 -19.08 4.64
CA VAL A 254 -31.83 -19.25 6.04
C VAL A 254 -33.30 -18.89 6.16
N THR A 255 -34.15 -19.92 6.16
CA THR A 255 -35.60 -19.77 6.25
C THR A 255 -36.09 -19.93 7.68
N HIS A 256 -37.26 -19.39 7.99
CA HIS A 256 -37.92 -19.51 9.27
C HIS A 256 -38.10 -20.98 9.68
N GLU A 257 -38.53 -21.84 8.75
CA GLU A 257 -38.69 -23.28 8.98
C GLU A 257 -37.39 -23.96 9.41
N ARG A 258 -36.28 -23.69 8.73
CA ARG A 258 -34.97 -24.28 9.08
C ARG A 258 -34.48 -23.81 10.44
N ILE A 259 -34.66 -22.52 10.75
CA ILE A 259 -34.20 -21.98 12.03
C ILE A 259 -35.12 -22.41 13.18
N ILE A 260 -36.44 -22.47 13.00
CA ILE A 260 -37.34 -22.93 14.08
C ILE A 260 -37.04 -24.38 14.44
N ASP A 261 -36.78 -25.24 13.45
CA ASP A 261 -36.34 -26.62 13.69
C ASP A 261 -34.99 -26.68 14.41
N ALA A 262 -34.01 -25.88 13.97
CA ALA A 262 -32.71 -25.79 14.62
C ALA A 262 -32.74 -25.25 16.07
N MET A 263 -33.81 -24.55 16.45
CA MET A 263 -33.99 -23.99 17.79
C MET A 263 -34.80 -24.92 18.72
N LYS A 264 -35.50 -25.94 18.22
CA LYS A 264 -36.34 -26.86 19.04
C LYS A 264 -35.53 -27.54 20.15
N ASP A 265 -34.35 -28.06 19.82
CA ASP A 265 -33.50 -28.82 20.74
C ASP A 265 -32.38 -27.98 21.35
N LYS A 266 -32.44 -26.65 21.20
CA LYS A 266 -31.32 -25.75 21.50
C LYS A 266 -31.57 -24.94 22.76
N ASN A 267 -30.81 -25.25 23.81
CA ASN A 267 -30.83 -24.51 25.08
C ASN A 267 -30.10 -23.14 25.05
N LYS A 268 -29.61 -22.69 23.87
CA LYS A 268 -28.78 -21.47 23.73
C LYS A 268 -29.27 -20.62 22.57
N GLY A 269 -29.21 -19.30 22.73
CA GLY A 269 -29.56 -18.37 21.67
C GLY A 269 -28.69 -18.48 20.42
N MET A 270 -29.20 -17.95 19.31
CA MET A 270 -28.54 -17.87 18.00
C MET A 270 -28.53 -16.42 17.52
N MET A 271 -27.38 -15.92 17.10
CA MET A 271 -27.28 -14.64 16.42
C MET A 271 -27.01 -14.85 14.93
N ILE A 272 -27.76 -14.14 14.10
CA ILE A 272 -27.66 -14.20 12.65
C ILE A 272 -27.41 -12.78 12.15
N LEU A 273 -26.34 -12.60 11.39
CA LEU A 273 -25.99 -11.35 10.74
C LEU A 273 -26.06 -11.56 9.23
N ASP A 274 -27.15 -11.10 8.61
CA ASP A 274 -27.34 -11.14 7.16
C ASP A 274 -26.68 -9.93 6.51
N LEU A 275 -25.49 -10.14 5.96
CA LEU A 275 -24.70 -9.17 5.23
C LEU A 275 -24.88 -9.29 3.71
N SER A 276 -25.93 -10.00 3.26
CA SER A 276 -26.20 -10.26 1.85
C SER A 276 -27.02 -9.13 1.22
N ASN A 277 -26.82 -8.91 -0.09
CA ASN A 277 -27.66 -8.04 -0.90
C ASN A 277 -27.90 -8.71 -2.28
N PRO A 278 -29.13 -9.15 -2.61
CA PRO A 278 -30.35 -9.09 -1.79
C PRO A 278 -30.27 -9.95 -0.51
N ARG A 279 -31.18 -9.73 0.44
CA ARG A 279 -31.24 -10.47 1.70
C ARG A 279 -31.44 -11.97 1.45
N THR A 280 -30.78 -12.79 2.26
CA THR A 280 -30.82 -14.26 2.14
C THR A 280 -31.27 -14.96 3.42
N VAL A 281 -31.62 -14.18 4.45
CA VAL A 281 -32.32 -14.64 5.64
C VAL A 281 -33.76 -14.11 5.62
N GLU A 282 -34.73 -14.99 5.86
CA GLU A 282 -36.14 -14.57 5.95
C GLU A 282 -36.37 -13.67 7.16
N GLU A 283 -37.11 -12.58 6.98
CA GLU A 283 -37.40 -11.62 8.06
C GLU A 283 -38.14 -12.26 9.24
N LYS A 284 -39.01 -13.23 8.97
CA LYS A 284 -39.74 -14.00 9.99
C LYS A 284 -38.83 -14.69 10.99
N VAL A 285 -37.57 -15.02 10.62
CA VAL A 285 -36.58 -15.62 11.53
C VAL A 285 -36.36 -14.78 12.78
N ALA A 286 -36.50 -13.45 12.70
CA ALA A 286 -36.37 -12.55 13.84
C ALA A 286 -37.46 -12.74 14.92
N THR A 287 -38.57 -13.41 14.59
CA THR A 287 -39.68 -13.66 15.53
C THR A 287 -39.47 -14.89 16.41
N ILE A 288 -38.47 -15.72 16.10
CA ILE A 288 -38.18 -16.95 16.83
C ILE A 288 -37.51 -16.62 18.18
N SER A 289 -38.05 -17.16 19.27
CA SER A 289 -37.50 -16.94 20.61
C SER A 289 -36.04 -17.42 20.70
N GLY A 290 -35.18 -16.60 21.28
CA GLY A 290 -33.74 -16.87 21.39
C GLY A 290 -32.94 -16.60 20.11
N VAL A 291 -33.56 -16.11 19.03
CA VAL A 291 -32.86 -15.71 17.81
C VAL A 291 -32.73 -14.19 17.73
N LYS A 292 -31.52 -13.70 17.45
CA LYS A 292 -31.25 -12.29 17.15
C LYS A 292 -30.81 -12.15 15.70
N LEU A 293 -31.65 -11.57 14.86
CA LEU A 293 -31.32 -11.26 13.46
C LEU A 293 -30.92 -9.79 13.31
N MET A 294 -29.81 -9.54 12.64
CA MET A 294 -29.39 -8.22 12.17
C MET A 294 -29.13 -8.27 10.68
N ASN A 295 -29.67 -7.32 9.94
CA ASN A 295 -29.47 -7.22 8.48
C ASN A 295 -28.39 -6.18 8.11
N LEU A 296 -28.02 -6.20 6.84
CA LEU A 296 -26.99 -5.33 6.28
C LEU A 296 -27.31 -3.85 6.50
N ASP A 297 -28.57 -3.43 6.34
CA ASP A 297 -28.99 -2.04 6.47
C ASP A 297 -28.82 -1.54 7.91
N GLN A 298 -29.22 -2.34 8.91
CA GLN A 298 -29.03 -2.02 10.33
C GLN A 298 -27.55 -1.92 10.70
N ILE A 299 -26.73 -2.84 10.19
CA ILE A 299 -25.28 -2.81 10.42
C ILE A 299 -24.66 -1.62 9.69
N ALA A 300 -25.13 -1.30 8.48
CA ALA A 300 -24.70 -0.15 7.71
C ALA A 300 -25.04 1.18 8.39
N GLU A 301 -26.21 1.32 9.02
CA GLU A 301 -26.56 2.52 9.79
C GLU A 301 -25.60 2.74 10.98
N MET A 302 -25.17 1.65 11.63
CA MET A 302 -24.17 1.70 12.70
C MET A 302 -22.76 2.01 12.16
N VAL A 303 -22.43 1.54 10.95
CA VAL A 303 -21.23 1.95 10.22
C VAL A 303 -21.30 3.45 9.89
N GLU A 304 -22.45 3.94 9.41
CA GLU A 304 -22.65 5.31 8.94
C GLU A 304 -22.52 6.34 10.07
N LYS A 305 -23.11 6.07 11.24
CA LYS A 305 -22.92 6.91 12.44
C LYS A 305 -21.44 7.02 12.85
N ASN A 306 -20.67 5.95 12.68
CA ASN A 306 -19.21 5.98 12.88
C ASN A 306 -18.45 6.62 11.71
N MET A 307 -18.96 6.52 10.48
CA MET A 307 -18.38 7.14 9.28
C MET A 307 -18.56 8.66 9.26
N ASN A 308 -19.69 9.21 9.72
CA ASN A 308 -19.92 10.65 9.75
C ASN A 308 -18.90 11.40 10.65
N ALA A 309 -18.53 10.82 11.80
CA ALA A 309 -17.42 11.31 12.61
C ALA A 309 -16.05 11.22 11.90
N ARG A 310 -15.94 10.35 10.89
CA ARG A 310 -14.72 10.09 10.12
C ARG A 310 -14.64 10.91 8.83
N LEU A 311 -15.75 11.26 8.18
CA LEU A 311 -15.76 12.12 6.98
C LEU A 311 -15.14 13.49 7.27
N ASN A 312 -15.41 14.07 8.44
CA ASN A 312 -14.75 15.30 8.89
C ASN A 312 -13.23 15.10 9.09
N LYS A 313 -12.81 13.92 9.55
CA LYS A 313 -11.38 13.56 9.65
C LYS A 313 -10.76 13.34 8.28
N VAL A 314 -11.46 12.74 7.32
CA VAL A 314 -10.95 12.54 5.95
C VAL A 314 -10.62 13.88 5.31
N LYS A 315 -11.54 14.86 5.35
CA LYS A 315 -11.26 16.22 4.85
C LYS A 315 -10.04 16.86 5.51
N THR A 316 -9.94 16.72 6.84
CA THR A 316 -8.79 17.23 7.59
C THR A 316 -7.48 16.55 7.16
N ILE A 317 -7.49 15.23 6.97
CA ILE A 317 -6.32 14.48 6.53
C ILE A 317 -5.96 14.82 5.08
N GLU A 318 -6.93 15.00 4.19
CA GLU A 318 -6.68 15.41 2.80
C GLU A 318 -6.02 16.78 2.75
N ASN A 319 -6.42 17.74 3.60
CA ASN A 319 -5.74 19.03 3.72
C ASN A 319 -4.28 18.85 4.18
N ILE A 320 -4.03 18.03 5.21
CA ILE A 320 -2.67 17.74 5.67
C ILE A 320 -1.84 17.07 4.56
N ILE A 321 -2.43 16.13 3.81
CA ILE A 321 -1.75 15.48 2.69
C ILE A 321 -1.38 16.52 1.62
N ASN A 322 -2.29 17.41 1.26
CA ASN A 322 -2.04 18.45 0.26
C ASN A 322 -0.86 19.37 0.64
N GLU A 323 -0.75 19.74 1.92
CA GLU A 323 0.39 20.50 2.44
C GLU A 323 1.69 19.68 2.38
N GLU A 324 1.64 18.42 2.80
CA GLU A 324 2.80 17.53 2.84
C GLU A 324 3.29 17.08 1.45
N VAL A 325 2.42 17.04 0.45
CA VAL A 325 2.80 16.78 -0.96
C VAL A 325 3.82 17.82 -1.41
N SER A 326 3.61 19.10 -1.11
CA SER A 326 4.54 20.16 -1.51
C SER A 326 5.91 20.01 -0.82
N VAL A 327 5.93 19.61 0.45
CA VAL A 327 7.17 19.32 1.19
C VAL A 327 7.90 18.10 0.61
N LEU A 328 7.15 17.07 0.25
CA LEU A 328 7.69 15.87 -0.37
C LEU A 328 8.23 16.17 -1.77
N GLU A 329 7.50 16.94 -2.57
CA GLU A 329 7.92 17.37 -3.91
C GLU A 329 9.22 18.18 -3.86
N ALA A 330 9.32 19.16 -2.94
CA ALA A 330 10.56 19.91 -2.73
C ALA A 330 11.72 19.00 -2.34
N SER A 331 11.48 18.01 -1.46
CA SER A 331 12.48 17.01 -1.08
C SER A 331 12.95 16.18 -2.27
N MET A 332 12.04 15.83 -3.20
CA MET A 332 12.38 15.07 -4.41
C MET A 332 13.20 15.93 -5.37
N LYS A 333 12.81 17.19 -5.59
CA LYS A 333 13.58 18.13 -6.42
C LYS A 333 14.97 18.42 -5.89
N ARG A 334 15.19 18.37 -4.57
CA ARG A 334 16.54 18.45 -3.98
C ARG A 334 17.49 17.38 -4.54
N LEU A 335 16.98 16.17 -4.74
CA LEU A 335 17.79 15.03 -5.20
C LEU A 335 18.30 15.22 -6.62
N ASP A 336 17.59 15.97 -7.45
CA ASP A 336 18.01 16.24 -8.84
C ASP A 336 19.35 17.00 -8.92
N ALA A 337 19.72 17.73 -7.87
CA ALA A 337 21.01 18.41 -7.76
C ALA A 337 22.16 17.49 -7.30
N GLU A 338 21.88 16.35 -6.67
CA GLU A 338 22.93 15.50 -6.08
C GLU A 338 23.95 14.96 -7.07
N PRO A 339 23.62 14.57 -8.32
CA PRO A 339 24.62 14.18 -9.30
C PRO A 339 25.65 15.29 -9.57
N LEU A 340 25.16 16.51 -9.83
CA LEU A 340 26.03 17.67 -10.05
C LEU A 340 26.90 17.93 -8.82
N VAL A 341 26.32 17.93 -7.62
CA VAL A 341 27.07 18.18 -6.39
C VAL A 341 28.16 17.13 -6.19
N LYS A 342 27.85 15.84 -6.37
CA LYS A 342 28.85 14.76 -6.25
C LYS A 342 29.99 14.93 -7.24
N ASP A 343 29.68 15.29 -8.48
CA ASP A 343 30.70 15.47 -9.52
C ASP A 343 31.58 16.70 -9.28
N VAL A 344 31.02 17.79 -8.75
CA VAL A 344 31.79 18.95 -8.31
C VAL A 344 32.75 18.58 -7.18
N PHE A 345 32.26 17.90 -6.13
CA PHE A 345 33.12 17.44 -5.03
C PHE A 345 34.25 16.52 -5.53
N LYS A 346 33.95 15.60 -6.45
CA LYS A 346 34.96 14.71 -7.04
C LYS A 346 36.04 15.46 -7.81
N SER A 347 35.65 16.46 -8.61
CA SER A 347 36.58 17.31 -9.37
C SER A 347 37.48 18.12 -8.44
N ILE A 348 36.90 18.73 -7.39
CA ILE A 348 37.65 19.53 -6.43
C ILE A 348 38.59 18.67 -5.60
N GLU A 349 38.18 17.48 -5.20
CA GLU A 349 39.05 16.56 -4.45
C GLU A 349 40.26 16.13 -5.27
N TYR A 350 40.07 15.84 -6.56
CA TYR A 350 41.17 15.55 -7.49
C TYR A 350 42.17 16.72 -7.58
N LEU A 351 41.68 17.96 -7.68
CA LEU A 351 42.53 19.15 -7.69
C LEU A 351 43.25 19.35 -6.37
N ARG A 352 42.56 19.15 -5.24
CA ARG A 352 43.14 19.26 -3.89
C ARG A 352 44.29 18.27 -3.71
N GLU A 353 44.10 17.01 -4.08
CA GLU A 353 45.13 15.97 -4.01
C GLU A 353 46.34 16.34 -4.87
N LYS A 354 46.10 16.81 -6.11
CA LYS A 354 47.18 17.25 -7.01
C LYS A 354 48.01 18.39 -6.42
N GLU A 355 47.38 19.41 -5.86
CA GLU A 355 48.10 20.55 -5.26
C GLU A 355 48.76 20.17 -3.93
N LEU A 356 48.15 19.31 -3.13
CA LEU A 356 48.77 18.74 -1.92
C LEU A 356 50.07 18.01 -2.27
N GLN A 357 50.06 17.13 -3.27
CA GLN A 357 51.25 16.37 -3.68
C GLN A 357 52.38 17.31 -4.15
N LYS A 358 52.07 18.36 -4.91
CA LYS A 358 53.06 19.37 -5.31
C LYS A 358 53.66 20.09 -4.11
N ALA A 359 52.82 20.53 -3.17
CA ALA A 359 53.28 21.22 -1.97
C ALA A 359 54.21 20.33 -1.12
N LEU A 360 53.86 19.05 -0.94
CA LEU A 360 54.68 18.08 -0.23
C LEU A 360 56.04 17.86 -0.92
N GLN A 361 56.06 17.78 -2.27
CA GLN A 361 57.30 17.68 -3.04
C GLN A 361 58.18 18.92 -2.89
N MET A 362 57.61 20.13 -2.95
CA MET A 362 58.35 21.38 -2.78
C MET A 362 58.96 21.53 -1.38
N LEU A 363 58.25 21.06 -0.36
CA LEU A 363 58.72 21.06 1.02
C LEU A 363 59.75 19.96 1.31
N GLY A 364 59.83 18.93 0.45
CA GLY A 364 60.60 17.72 0.73
C GLY A 364 60.14 16.98 1.99
N GLU A 365 58.88 17.18 2.39
CA GLU A 365 58.34 16.72 3.68
C GLU A 365 58.05 15.22 3.65
N LYS A 366 58.50 14.50 4.69
CA LYS A 366 58.35 13.05 4.83
C LYS A 366 57.77 12.64 6.19
N ASP A 367 57.62 13.58 7.11
CA ASP A 367 56.99 13.33 8.42
C ASP A 367 55.48 13.14 8.25
N GLU A 368 55.00 11.92 8.51
CA GLU A 368 53.58 11.55 8.41
C GLU A 368 52.66 12.45 9.22
N LYS A 369 53.08 12.93 10.41
CA LYS A 369 52.24 13.80 11.24
C LYS A 369 52.03 15.16 10.58
N LYS A 370 53.09 15.73 9.99
CA LYS A 370 53.00 17.02 9.30
C LYS A 370 52.21 16.88 8.00
N ILE A 371 52.44 15.81 7.24
CA ILE A 371 51.66 15.50 6.03
C ILE A 371 50.17 15.45 6.36
N LYS A 372 49.78 14.75 7.44
CA LYS A 372 48.39 14.67 7.87
C LYS A 372 47.80 16.03 8.26
N ILE A 373 48.54 16.89 8.97
CA ILE A 373 48.08 18.25 9.31
C ILE A 373 47.81 19.07 8.05
N ILE A 374 48.69 19.00 7.05
CA ILE A 374 48.52 19.71 5.78
C ILE A 374 47.32 19.12 5.01
N GLU A 375 47.15 17.80 5.02
CA GLU A 375 46.00 17.14 4.41
C GLU A 375 44.68 17.60 5.06
N GLU A 376 44.59 17.59 6.39
CA GLU A 376 43.42 18.08 7.13
C GLU A 376 43.15 19.57 6.86
N LEU A 377 44.18 20.41 6.81
CA LEU A 377 44.06 21.82 6.44
C LEU A 377 43.47 21.99 5.04
N THR A 378 44.03 21.31 4.03
CA THR A 378 43.53 21.42 2.65
C THR A 378 42.09 20.93 2.52
N LYS A 379 41.73 19.84 3.21
CA LYS A 379 40.35 19.33 3.29
C LYS A 379 39.40 20.36 3.92
N ALA A 380 39.80 20.98 5.04
CA ALA A 380 39.00 21.99 5.73
C ALA A 380 38.78 23.26 4.88
N VAL A 381 39.80 23.69 4.13
CA VAL A 381 39.70 24.82 3.20
C VAL A 381 38.72 24.51 2.07
N VAL A 382 38.85 23.33 1.44
CA VAL A 382 37.93 22.88 0.39
C VAL A 382 36.50 22.82 0.92
N GLU A 383 36.28 22.16 2.05
CA GLU A 383 34.94 22.02 2.64
C GLU A 383 34.33 23.41 2.94
N SER A 384 35.11 24.34 3.50
CA SER A 384 34.64 25.70 3.80
C SER A 384 34.22 26.49 2.56
N ILE A 385 34.92 26.30 1.44
CA ILE A 385 34.63 26.98 0.16
C ILE A 385 33.41 26.35 -0.52
N VAL A 386 33.32 25.01 -0.53
CA VAL A 386 32.39 24.27 -1.40
C VAL A 386 31.03 24.05 -0.74
N SER A 387 30.99 23.87 0.58
CA SER A 387 29.76 23.54 1.30
C SER A 387 28.63 24.55 1.09
N THR A 388 28.93 25.86 1.12
CA THR A 388 27.91 26.91 0.92
C THR A 388 27.35 26.94 -0.51
N PRO A 389 28.17 27.03 -1.58
CA PRO A 389 27.68 26.93 -2.96
C PRO A 389 26.87 25.65 -3.23
N MET A 390 27.33 24.50 -2.76
CA MET A 390 26.63 23.22 -2.99
C MET A 390 25.28 23.17 -2.28
N ASN A 391 25.20 23.73 -1.07
CA ASN A 391 23.92 23.89 -0.37
C ASN A 391 22.98 24.87 -1.09
N ASN A 392 23.50 25.94 -1.68
CA ASN A 392 22.69 26.87 -2.46
C ASN A 392 22.16 26.24 -3.75
N ILE A 393 22.94 25.39 -4.43
CA ILE A 393 22.49 24.63 -5.61
C ILE A 393 21.35 23.67 -5.22
N ARG A 394 21.50 22.92 -4.11
CA ARG A 394 20.44 22.05 -3.58
C ARG A 394 19.16 22.83 -3.29
N LYS A 395 19.27 23.98 -2.60
CA LYS A 395 18.14 24.86 -2.29
C LYS A 395 17.47 25.44 -3.55
N ALA A 396 18.25 25.80 -4.56
CA ALA A 396 17.70 26.29 -5.82
C ALA A 396 16.91 25.18 -6.53
N SER A 397 17.41 23.94 -6.51
CA SER A 397 16.68 22.77 -7.01
C SER A 397 15.37 22.55 -6.26
N GLU A 398 15.39 22.58 -4.91
CA GLU A 398 14.19 22.50 -4.06
C GLU A 398 13.13 23.55 -4.43
N GLN A 399 13.58 24.77 -4.73
CA GLN A 399 12.71 25.90 -5.10
C GLN A 399 12.23 25.85 -6.57
N GLY A 400 12.60 24.81 -7.33
CA GLY A 400 12.22 24.67 -8.73
C GLY A 400 12.88 25.72 -9.63
N ARG A 401 14.13 26.09 -9.34
CA ARG A 401 14.96 27.03 -10.13
C ARG A 401 16.01 26.27 -10.96
N PRO A 402 15.61 25.58 -12.05
CA PRO A 402 16.52 24.77 -12.86
C PRO A 402 17.66 25.59 -13.50
N GLU A 403 17.45 26.87 -13.72
CA GLU A 403 18.43 27.80 -14.30
C GLU A 403 19.69 27.93 -13.43
N VAL A 404 19.54 27.92 -12.10
CA VAL A 404 20.70 28.01 -11.17
C VAL A 404 21.53 26.72 -11.24
N VAL A 405 20.85 25.57 -11.34
CA VAL A 405 21.51 24.27 -11.49
C VAL A 405 22.23 24.18 -12.85
N GLU A 406 21.64 24.74 -13.91
CA GLU A 406 22.26 24.79 -15.24
C GLU A 406 23.48 25.72 -15.26
N ILE A 407 23.38 26.92 -14.68
CA ILE A 407 24.51 27.85 -14.54
C ILE A 407 25.64 27.20 -13.74
N ALA A 408 25.32 26.56 -12.61
CA ALA A 408 26.32 25.84 -11.82
C ALA A 408 26.97 24.70 -12.62
N SER A 409 26.20 23.97 -13.42
CA SER A 409 26.75 22.94 -14.32
C SER A 409 27.75 23.53 -15.32
N LYS A 410 27.48 24.70 -15.88
CA LYS A 410 28.40 25.39 -16.79
C LYS A 410 29.64 25.94 -16.07
N LEU A 411 29.47 26.54 -14.88
CA LEU A 411 30.55 27.13 -14.11
C LEU A 411 31.60 26.10 -13.65
N PHE A 412 31.16 24.90 -13.29
CA PHE A 412 32.05 23.82 -12.84
C PHE A 412 32.46 22.84 -13.96
N ASP A 413 32.21 23.21 -15.23
CA ASP A 413 32.44 22.36 -16.42
C ASP A 413 31.90 20.92 -16.25
N TYR A 414 30.69 20.82 -15.68
CA TYR A 414 30.00 19.56 -15.54
C TYR A 414 29.49 19.08 -16.89
N LYS A 415 30.31 18.29 -17.59
CA LYS A 415 29.85 17.49 -18.72
C LYS A 415 29.02 16.34 -18.18
N LYS A 416 27.70 16.42 -18.37
CA LYS A 416 26.81 15.26 -18.21
C LYS A 416 27.50 14.07 -18.88
N GLN A 417 27.83 13.05 -18.11
CA GLN A 417 28.10 11.75 -18.70
C GLN A 417 26.82 11.31 -19.37
N ASN A 418 26.77 11.43 -20.70
CA ASN A 418 25.92 10.58 -21.50
C ASN A 418 26.42 9.15 -21.22
N GLN A 419 25.75 8.45 -20.31
CA GLN A 419 25.85 6.99 -20.27
C GLN A 419 25.18 6.47 -21.55
N VAL A 420 25.98 6.44 -22.61
CA VAL A 420 25.83 5.51 -23.72
C VAL A 420 27.02 4.58 -23.53
N ASP A 421 26.75 3.43 -22.90
CA ASP A 421 27.11 2.10 -23.38
C ASP A 421 26.45 1.05 -22.47
#